data_AF-H4FE59-F1
#
_entry.id   AF-H4FE59-F1
#
_cell.length_a   1.000
_cell.length_b   1.000
_cell.length_c   1.000
_cell.angle_alpha   90.00
_cell.angle_beta   90.00
_cell.angle_gamma   90.00
#
_symmetry.space_group_name_H-M   'P 1'
#
loop_
_entity.id
_entity.type
_entity.pdbx_description
1 polymer ?
#
loop_
_entity_poly.entity_id
_entity_poly.type
_entity_poly.pdbx_seq_one_letter_code
_entity_poly.pdbx_strand_id
1 'polypeptide(L)'
;MEGGPLILRARRMASPPKNWHVDFGLEVHGQMVMIERNFHGSHPSDENYVKHKYYKDIEWALPEPIVDAYYSTFCGMKLLDNSWGSVFGRFLPRNVNNWGLWNQYLGFFRGYKKKYIPWLLEKLPETTPERPSKHGFFDFRCFLESVPDEQGIVEFLWVKSFCDDGTIYHIRGKDVENMRILADPVEAIDLYCEHVLSRKEGSFSFLPFTEAMS
;
A
#
# COMPACT_ATOMS: atom_id res chain seq x y z
N MET A 1 10.44 27.48 3.24
CA MET A 1 11.31 26.33 2.95
C MET A 1 11.90 26.55 1.57
N GLU A 2 13.22 26.57 1.45
CA GLU A 2 13.86 26.45 0.13
C GLU A 2 13.67 25.01 -0.33
N GLY A 3 12.90 24.79 -1.40
CA GLY A 3 12.67 23.45 -1.94
C GLY A 3 13.95 22.92 -2.58
N GLY A 4 14.29 21.66 -2.32
CA GLY A 4 15.38 20.97 -3.02
C GLY A 4 15.08 20.78 -4.52
N PRO A 5 16.06 20.31 -5.31
CA PRO A 5 15.86 20.07 -6.73
C PRO A 5 14.78 19.01 -6.98
N LEU A 6 13.83 19.31 -7.88
CA LEU A 6 12.90 18.32 -8.40
C LEU A 6 13.65 17.41 -9.37
N ILE A 7 13.72 16.10 -9.06
CA ILE A 7 14.34 15.11 -9.93
C ILE A 7 13.23 14.44 -10.75
N LEU A 8 13.35 14.43 -12.08
CA LEU A 8 12.41 13.74 -12.95
C LEU A 8 13.11 12.62 -13.70
N ARG A 9 12.53 11.42 -13.64
CA ARG A 9 13.03 10.25 -14.38
C ARG A 9 11.88 9.55 -15.09
N ALA A 10 11.93 9.54 -16.42
CA ALA A 10 11.11 8.63 -17.21
C ALA A 10 11.82 7.27 -17.32
N ARG A 11 11.13 6.18 -16.97
CA ARG A 11 11.63 4.81 -17.14
C ARG A 11 10.61 3.94 -17.84
N ARG A 12 11.10 2.97 -18.59
CA ARG A 12 10.24 1.94 -19.22
C ARG A 12 10.23 0.70 -18.34
N MET A 13 9.05 0.16 -18.06
CA MET A 13 8.90 -1.12 -17.37
C MET A 13 9.53 -2.24 -18.20
N ALA A 14 10.33 -3.08 -17.55
CA ALA A 14 10.94 -4.24 -18.18
C ALA A 14 9.91 -5.35 -18.47
N SER A 15 8.82 -5.40 -17.70
CA SER A 15 7.77 -6.42 -17.80
C SER A 15 6.58 -5.92 -18.64
N PRO A 16 5.93 -6.78 -19.44
CA PRO A 16 4.73 -6.43 -20.19
C PRO A 16 3.52 -6.13 -19.26
N PRO A 17 2.60 -5.22 -19.66
CA PRO A 17 2.72 -4.32 -20.82
C PRO A 17 3.84 -3.31 -20.59
N LYS A 18 4.62 -3.02 -21.64
CA LYS A 18 5.77 -2.11 -21.58
C LYS A 18 5.30 -0.67 -21.42
N ASN A 19 4.84 -0.33 -20.22
CA ASN A 19 4.39 1.01 -19.88
C ASN A 19 5.58 1.87 -19.47
N TRP A 20 5.45 3.16 -19.74
CA TRP A 20 6.36 4.15 -19.19
C TRP A 20 5.87 4.55 -17.80
N HIS A 21 6.81 4.86 -16.92
CA HIS A 21 6.56 5.44 -15.61
C HIS A 21 7.36 6.74 -15.52
N VAL A 22 6.78 7.73 -14.87
CA VAL A 22 7.46 8.97 -14.51
C VAL A 22 7.65 8.95 -13.00
N ASP A 23 8.89 8.98 -12.57
CA ASP A 23 9.25 9.13 -11.18
C ASP A 23 9.60 10.61 -10.90
N PHE A 24 9.01 11.18 -9.86
CA PHE A 24 9.28 12.52 -9.34
C PHE A 24 9.98 12.39 -7.99
N GLY A 25 11.21 12.86 -7.88
CA GLY A 25 11.98 12.93 -6.63
C GLY A 25 11.87 14.31 -6.01
N LEU A 26 11.40 14.36 -4.77
CA LEU A 26 11.39 15.55 -3.93
C LEU A 26 12.27 15.34 -2.70
N GLU A 27 13.06 16.34 -2.36
CA GLU A 27 13.74 16.37 -1.06
C GLU A 27 12.84 17.02 -0.01
N VAL A 28 12.54 16.29 1.06
CA VAL A 28 11.74 16.74 2.20
C VAL A 28 12.54 16.45 3.48
N HIS A 29 12.91 17.49 4.23
CA HIS A 29 13.69 17.36 5.47
C HIS A 29 14.96 16.50 5.35
N GLY A 30 15.69 16.64 4.23
CA GLY A 30 16.91 15.88 3.94
C GLY A 30 16.67 14.40 3.58
N GLN A 31 15.42 14.02 3.33
CA GLN A 31 15.03 12.70 2.84
C GLN A 31 14.49 12.81 1.41
N MET A 32 14.93 11.91 0.54
CA MET A 32 14.42 11.84 -0.82
C MET A 32 13.14 11.00 -0.86
N VAL A 33 12.06 11.63 -1.29
CA VAL A 33 10.73 11.04 -1.49
C VAL A 33 10.50 10.91 -2.98
N MET A 34 10.29 9.68 -3.44
CA MET A 34 9.85 9.41 -4.81
C MET A 34 8.34 9.29 -4.85
N ILE A 35 7.72 10.02 -5.77
CA ILE A 35 6.31 9.89 -6.12
C ILE A 35 6.27 9.33 -7.54
N GLU A 36 5.53 8.25 -7.75
CA GLU A 36 5.48 7.57 -9.05
C GLU A 36 4.15 7.88 -9.75
N ARG A 37 4.18 7.99 -11.07
CA ARG A 37 2.97 8.10 -11.91
C ARG A 37 3.09 7.20 -13.12
N ASN A 38 2.00 6.55 -13.50
CA ASN A 38 1.91 5.89 -14.81
C ASN A 38 2.03 6.94 -15.93
N PHE A 39 2.51 6.54 -17.11
CA PHE A 39 2.60 7.48 -18.23
C PHE A 39 1.24 8.02 -18.66
N HIS A 40 1.24 9.21 -19.25
CA HIS A 40 0.06 9.91 -19.73
C HIS A 40 -0.84 9.04 -20.62
N GLY A 41 -2.16 9.11 -20.39
CA GLY A 41 -3.21 8.33 -21.02
C GLY A 41 -3.55 7.03 -20.28
N SER A 42 -3.01 6.82 -19.09
CA SER A 42 -3.19 5.60 -18.29
C SER A 42 -3.45 5.91 -16.82
N HIS A 43 -3.84 7.15 -16.50
CA HIS A 43 -4.05 7.62 -15.13
C HIS A 43 -5.36 8.41 -14.99
N PRO A 44 -6.14 8.25 -13.89
CA PRO A 44 -7.43 8.92 -13.71
C PRO A 44 -7.45 10.44 -13.93
N SER A 45 -6.33 11.12 -13.71
CA SER A 45 -6.18 12.57 -13.93
C SER A 45 -5.92 12.99 -15.39
N ASP A 46 -5.75 12.06 -16.32
CA ASP A 46 -5.51 12.38 -17.74
C ASP A 46 -6.83 12.64 -18.49
N GLU A 47 -6.86 13.65 -19.37
CA GLU A 47 -8.08 14.02 -20.14
C GLU A 47 -8.68 12.86 -20.96
N ASN A 48 -7.82 11.94 -21.40
CA ASN A 48 -8.20 10.79 -22.22
C ASN A 48 -8.31 9.49 -21.42
N TYR A 49 -8.33 9.55 -20.08
CA TYR A 49 -8.45 8.36 -19.25
C TYR A 49 -9.80 7.66 -19.50
N VAL A 50 -9.73 6.40 -19.91
CA VAL A 50 -10.89 5.53 -20.04
C VAL A 50 -10.86 4.55 -18.89
N LYS A 51 -11.80 4.69 -17.95
CA LYS A 51 -12.00 3.71 -16.88
C LYS A 51 -12.26 2.33 -17.50
N HIS A 52 -11.40 1.36 -17.22
CA HIS A 52 -11.54 0.01 -17.75
C HIS A 52 -12.72 -0.69 -17.06
N LYS A 53 -13.86 -0.79 -17.74
CA LYS A 53 -15.10 -1.37 -17.21
C LYS A 53 -15.02 -2.85 -16.79
N TYR A 54 -13.98 -3.57 -17.20
CA TYR A 54 -13.86 -5.03 -17.07
C TYR A 54 -12.92 -5.48 -15.96
N TYR A 55 -12.09 -4.58 -15.40
CA TYR A 55 -11.23 -4.86 -14.26
C TYR A 55 -11.49 -3.76 -13.23
N LYS A 56 -11.85 -4.15 -12.01
CA LYS A 56 -11.93 -3.21 -10.90
C LYS A 56 -10.49 -2.89 -10.50
N ASP A 57 -10.05 -1.65 -10.69
CA ASP A 57 -8.73 -1.24 -10.24
C ASP A 57 -8.67 -1.40 -8.71
N ILE A 58 -7.58 -1.98 -8.20
CA ILE A 58 -7.51 -2.46 -6.81
C ILE A 58 -7.54 -1.32 -5.79
N GLU A 59 -7.15 -0.12 -6.19
CA GLU A 59 -7.17 1.10 -5.39
C GLU A 59 -8.59 1.49 -4.98
N TRP A 60 -9.61 1.13 -5.76
CA TRP A 60 -11.02 1.39 -5.41
C TRP A 60 -11.51 0.59 -4.20
N ALA A 61 -10.68 -0.29 -3.63
CA ALA A 61 -10.93 -0.90 -2.33
C ALA A 61 -10.64 0.03 -1.14
N LEU A 62 -9.97 1.16 -1.38
CA LEU A 62 -9.71 2.17 -0.37
C LEU A 62 -10.85 3.20 -0.32
N PRO A 63 -11.02 3.89 0.82
CA PRO A 63 -11.85 5.08 0.89
C PRO A 63 -11.48 6.11 -0.17
N GLU A 64 -12.48 6.75 -0.79
CA GLU A 64 -12.31 7.72 -1.87
C GLU A 64 -11.27 8.82 -1.56
N PRO A 65 -11.23 9.44 -0.35
CA PRO A 65 -10.20 10.44 -0.03
C PRO A 65 -8.76 9.91 -0.14
N ILE A 66 -8.53 8.64 0.19
CA ILE A 66 -7.20 8.01 0.09
C ILE A 66 -6.87 7.72 -1.37
N VAL A 67 -7.86 7.28 -2.16
CA VAL A 67 -7.69 7.10 -3.61
C VAL A 67 -7.28 8.43 -4.24
N ASP A 68 -7.99 9.50 -3.91
CA ASP A 68 -7.72 10.83 -4.46
C ASP A 68 -6.34 11.37 -4.09
N ALA A 69 -5.94 11.22 -2.83
CA ALA A 69 -4.66 11.70 -2.34
C ALA A 69 -3.46 10.96 -2.96
N TYR A 70 -3.54 9.63 -3.10
CA TYR A 70 -2.35 8.80 -3.39
C TYR A 70 -2.39 8.09 -4.75
N TYR A 71 -3.57 7.90 -5.34
CA TYR A 71 -3.78 7.01 -6.48
C TYR A 71 -4.51 7.68 -7.69
N SER A 72 -5.17 8.82 -7.51
CA SER A 72 -5.88 9.56 -8.60
C SER A 72 -4.99 10.50 -9.41
N THR A 73 -3.88 11.01 -8.85
CA THR A 73 -2.83 11.72 -9.62
C THR A 73 -1.49 10.97 -9.68
N PHE A 74 -1.19 10.20 -8.64
CA PHE A 74 0.03 9.42 -8.52
C PHE A 74 -0.33 7.94 -8.39
N CYS A 75 0.65 7.05 -8.25
CA CYS A 75 0.42 5.63 -8.08
C CYS A 75 0.85 5.12 -6.72
N GLY A 76 1.29 6.02 -5.82
CA GLY A 76 1.91 5.70 -4.54
C GLY A 76 3.21 6.50 -4.33
N MET A 77 3.84 6.26 -3.18
CA MET A 77 4.98 6.99 -2.67
C MET A 77 6.04 6.07 -2.08
N LYS A 78 7.30 6.46 -2.22
CA LYS A 78 8.45 5.67 -1.83
C LYS A 78 9.52 6.53 -1.19
N LEU A 79 10.07 6.03 -0.09
CA LEU A 79 11.21 6.60 0.60
C LEU A 79 12.48 5.92 0.11
N LEU A 80 13.45 6.73 -0.30
CA LEU A 80 14.76 6.22 -0.68
C LEU A 80 15.68 6.24 0.53
N ASP A 81 15.98 5.05 1.05
CA ASP A 81 16.95 4.88 2.13
C ASP A 81 18.41 5.02 1.63
N ASN A 82 18.62 4.98 0.31
CA ASN A 82 19.91 5.09 -0.36
C ASN A 82 19.76 5.59 -1.81
N SER A 83 20.87 6.04 -2.42
CA SER A 83 20.90 6.66 -3.76
C SER A 83 20.51 5.73 -4.92
N TRP A 84 20.30 4.44 -4.66
CA TRP A 84 19.84 3.46 -5.63
C TRP A 84 18.41 3.04 -5.32
N GLY A 85 17.45 3.50 -6.11
CA GLY A 85 16.05 3.13 -5.95
C GLY A 85 15.81 1.63 -6.19
N SER A 86 15.59 0.86 -5.12
CA SER A 86 15.18 -0.55 -5.18
C SER A 86 13.67 -0.70 -5.27
N VAL A 87 13.13 -1.63 -6.07
CA VAL A 87 11.69 -2.00 -6.01
C VAL A 87 11.26 -2.56 -4.64
N PHE A 88 12.23 -2.88 -3.79
CA PHE A 88 12.08 -3.31 -2.40
C PHE A 88 12.37 -2.17 -1.40
N GLY A 89 12.23 -0.92 -1.81
CA GLY A 89 12.41 0.24 -0.93
C GLY A 89 11.33 0.34 0.14
N ARG A 90 11.51 1.26 1.08
CA ARG A 90 10.47 1.61 2.04
C ARG A 90 9.40 2.43 1.33
N PHE A 91 8.14 2.07 1.53
CA PHE A 91 7.01 2.76 0.91
C PHE A 91 6.21 3.51 1.97
N LEU A 92 5.57 4.60 1.56
CA LEU A 92 4.39 5.11 2.27
C LEU A 92 3.19 4.33 1.70
N PRO A 93 2.02 4.89 1.30
CA PRO A 93 1.13 4.14 0.41
C PRO A 93 1.91 3.61 -0.81
N ARG A 94 1.99 2.28 -0.93
CA ARG A 94 2.82 1.56 -1.92
C ARG A 94 2.37 1.89 -3.32
N ASN A 95 3.30 1.74 -4.28
CA ASN A 95 2.88 1.72 -5.67
C ASN A 95 1.77 0.66 -5.87
N VAL A 96 0.65 1.02 -6.48
CA VAL A 96 -0.49 0.12 -6.72
C VAL A 96 -0.08 -1.22 -7.36
N ASN A 97 0.91 -1.20 -8.25
CA ASN A 97 1.43 -2.40 -8.90
C ASN A 97 2.31 -3.29 -7.99
N ASN A 98 2.63 -2.83 -6.79
CA ASN A 98 3.50 -3.48 -5.81
C ASN A 98 2.83 -3.65 -4.43
N TRP A 99 1.50 -3.67 -4.40
CA TRP A 99 0.77 -4.04 -3.19
C TRP A 99 1.08 -5.48 -2.80
N GLY A 100 1.47 -5.66 -1.54
CA GLY A 100 1.97 -6.91 -0.98
C GLY A 100 0.90 -8.00 -1.00
N LEU A 101 1.33 -9.22 -1.30
CA LEU A 101 0.45 -10.38 -1.33
C LEU A 101 0.34 -11.03 0.05
N TRP A 102 -0.88 -11.42 0.43
CA TRP A 102 -1.12 -12.14 1.69
C TRP A 102 -0.23 -13.39 1.83
N ASN A 103 -0.10 -14.17 0.75
CA ASN A 103 0.76 -15.36 0.76
C ASN A 103 2.25 -15.07 0.92
N GLN A 104 2.72 -13.91 0.46
CA GLN A 104 4.12 -13.51 0.66
C GLN A 104 4.35 -13.19 2.13
N TYR A 105 3.44 -12.42 2.74
CA TYR A 105 3.46 -12.12 4.17
C TYR A 105 3.35 -13.41 5.02
N LEU A 106 2.44 -14.31 4.67
CA LEU A 106 2.30 -15.59 5.37
C LEU A 106 3.49 -16.54 5.18
N GLY A 107 4.31 -16.32 4.15
CA GLY A 107 5.55 -17.08 3.92
C GLY A 107 6.52 -17.04 5.11
N PHE A 108 6.41 -16.04 5.98
CA PHE A 108 7.20 -15.91 7.22
C PHE A 108 6.72 -16.79 8.38
N PHE A 109 5.62 -17.52 8.21
CA PHE A 109 4.98 -18.29 9.28
C PHE A 109 5.05 -19.80 9.01
N ARG A 110 5.57 -20.56 9.96
CA ARG A 110 5.62 -22.02 9.85
C ARG A 110 4.20 -22.60 9.81
N GLY A 111 3.88 -23.39 8.79
CA GLY A 111 2.59 -24.06 8.67
C GLY A 111 1.41 -23.15 8.30
N TYR A 112 1.66 -21.93 7.82
CA TYR A 112 0.63 -20.92 7.55
C TYR A 112 -0.56 -21.41 6.73
N LYS A 113 -0.31 -22.30 5.75
CA LYS A 113 -1.34 -22.82 4.86
C LYS A 113 -2.46 -23.57 5.60
N LYS A 114 -2.16 -24.16 6.76
CA LYS A 114 -3.12 -24.92 7.56
C LYS A 114 -3.78 -24.11 8.68
N LYS A 115 -3.19 -22.97 9.07
CA LYS A 115 -3.68 -22.13 10.17
C LYS A 115 -4.28 -20.82 9.65
N TYR A 116 -3.47 -19.97 9.04
CA TYR A 116 -3.83 -18.60 8.73
C TYR A 116 -4.65 -18.46 7.43
N ILE A 117 -4.52 -19.40 6.49
CA ILE A 117 -5.41 -19.46 5.33
C ILE A 117 -6.85 -19.79 5.77
N PRO A 118 -7.12 -20.90 6.50
CA PRO A 118 -8.47 -21.17 7.00
C PRO A 118 -9.01 -20.07 7.91
N TRP A 119 -8.18 -19.51 8.79
CA TRP A 119 -8.58 -18.42 9.66
C TRP A 119 -9.04 -17.18 8.87
N LEU A 120 -8.32 -16.78 7.80
CA LEU A 120 -8.73 -15.66 6.96
C LEU A 120 -10.08 -15.95 6.28
N LEU A 121 -10.27 -17.16 5.77
CA LEU A 121 -11.52 -17.57 5.14
C LEU A 121 -12.71 -17.61 6.11
N GLU A 122 -12.47 -17.94 7.38
CA GLU A 122 -13.49 -17.92 8.43
C GLU A 122 -13.89 -16.49 8.78
N LYS A 123 -12.91 -15.59 8.92
CA LYS A 123 -13.13 -14.20 9.35
C LYS A 123 -13.57 -13.27 8.23
N LEU A 124 -13.09 -13.51 7.01
CA LEU A 124 -13.32 -12.69 5.82
C LEU A 124 -13.66 -13.64 4.64
N PRO A 125 -14.82 -14.32 4.68
CA PRO A 125 -15.19 -15.34 3.68
C PRO A 125 -15.22 -14.80 2.25
N GLU A 126 -15.49 -13.51 2.07
CA GLU A 126 -15.47 -12.81 0.79
C GLU A 126 -14.09 -12.83 0.13
N THR A 127 -12.99 -12.99 0.90
CA THR A 127 -11.63 -13.10 0.34
C THR A 127 -11.37 -14.42 -0.38
N THR A 128 -12.35 -15.32 -0.42
CA THR A 128 -12.29 -16.54 -1.20
C THR A 128 -12.22 -16.20 -2.69
N PRO A 129 -11.12 -16.51 -3.40
CA PRO A 129 -11.04 -16.24 -4.82
C PRO A 129 -12.07 -17.10 -5.57
N GLU A 130 -12.91 -16.48 -6.41
CA GLU A 130 -13.88 -17.20 -7.26
C GLU A 130 -13.23 -18.28 -8.13
N ARG A 131 -11.95 -18.06 -8.50
CA ARG A 131 -11.12 -19.03 -9.22
C ARG A 131 -9.84 -19.29 -8.40
N PRO A 132 -9.64 -20.50 -7.88
CA PRO A 132 -8.41 -20.86 -7.20
C PRO A 132 -7.22 -20.67 -8.13
N SER A 133 -6.33 -19.72 -7.83
CA SER A 133 -5.08 -19.57 -8.55
C SER A 133 -3.99 -20.43 -7.90
N LYS A 134 -3.04 -20.94 -8.70
CA LYS A 134 -1.87 -21.69 -8.19
C LYS A 134 -0.99 -20.88 -7.23
N HIS A 135 -1.21 -19.57 -7.16
CA HIS A 135 -0.43 -18.65 -6.37
C HIS A 135 -1.23 -18.10 -5.14
N GLY A 136 -2.45 -18.60 -4.91
CA GLY A 136 -3.33 -18.43 -3.74
C GLY A 136 -4.10 -17.10 -3.63
N PHE A 137 -4.13 -16.47 -2.44
CA PHE A 137 -4.97 -15.29 -2.13
C PHE A 137 -4.38 -14.01 -2.73
N PHE A 138 -4.85 -13.65 -3.93
CA PHE A 138 -4.51 -12.38 -4.61
C PHE A 138 -5.38 -11.22 -4.20
N ASP A 139 -6.39 -11.49 -3.40
CA ASP A 139 -7.51 -10.58 -3.26
C ASP A 139 -7.50 -9.87 -1.89
N PHE A 140 -6.52 -10.21 -1.04
CA PHE A 140 -6.20 -9.50 0.19
C PHE A 140 -4.79 -8.91 0.08
N ARG A 141 -4.71 -7.58 0.03
CA ARG A 141 -3.52 -6.83 -0.42
C ARG A 141 -3.04 -5.85 0.62
N CYS A 142 -1.74 -5.86 0.87
CA CYS A 142 -1.10 -4.87 1.73
C CYS A 142 -0.67 -3.66 0.91
N PHE A 143 -1.28 -2.51 1.17
CA PHE A 143 -0.95 -1.27 0.48
C PHE A 143 -0.02 -0.37 1.29
N LEU A 144 0.16 -0.61 2.60
CA LEU A 144 1.06 0.17 3.44
C LEU A 144 1.70 -0.71 4.50
N GLU A 145 3.02 -0.54 4.67
CA GLU A 145 3.80 -1.13 5.76
C GLU A 145 4.47 0.02 6.51
N SER A 146 4.32 0.06 7.84
CA SER A 146 4.86 1.15 8.65
C SER A 146 6.39 1.15 8.69
N VAL A 147 6.96 2.25 9.16
CA VAL A 147 8.34 2.23 9.65
C VAL A 147 8.36 1.30 10.87
N PRO A 148 9.35 0.41 11.02
CA PRO A 148 9.46 -0.42 12.22
C PRO A 148 9.58 0.46 13.47
N ASP A 149 8.88 0.09 14.54
CA ASP A 149 9.03 0.74 15.85
C ASP A 149 10.41 0.42 16.46
N GLU A 150 10.67 0.95 17.66
CA GLU A 150 11.92 0.72 18.41
C GLU A 150 12.21 -0.76 18.68
N GLN A 151 11.18 -1.62 18.68
CA GLN A 151 11.31 -3.07 18.84
C GLN A 151 11.40 -3.80 17.48
N GLY A 152 11.42 -3.07 16.38
CA GLY A 152 11.46 -3.61 15.02
C GLY A 152 10.11 -4.15 14.54
N ILE A 153 9.00 -3.81 15.21
CA ILE A 153 7.66 -4.25 14.85
C ILE A 153 7.11 -3.32 13.76
N VAL A 154 6.64 -3.94 12.67
CA VAL A 154 5.97 -3.24 11.56
C VAL A 154 4.47 -3.42 11.68
N GLU A 155 3.71 -2.36 11.42
CA GLU A 155 2.26 -2.40 11.28
C GLU A 155 1.87 -2.42 9.80
N PHE A 156 0.90 -3.25 9.44
CA PHE A 156 0.51 -3.53 8.06
C PHE A 156 -0.95 -3.14 7.84
N LEU A 157 -1.22 -2.39 6.78
CA LEU A 157 -2.57 -2.05 6.35
C LEU A 157 -2.95 -2.83 5.09
N TRP A 158 -4.10 -3.49 5.15
CA TRP A 158 -4.60 -4.42 4.15
C TRP A 158 -5.99 -4.04 3.68
N VAL A 159 -6.33 -4.40 2.44
CA VAL A 159 -7.67 -4.26 1.86
C VAL A 159 -8.06 -5.52 1.09
N LYS A 160 -9.37 -5.69 0.93
CA LYS A 160 -9.96 -6.66 0.00
C LYS A 160 -10.02 -6.03 -1.38
N SER A 161 -9.08 -6.33 -2.28
CA SER A 161 -8.90 -5.60 -3.55
C SER A 161 -10.05 -5.72 -4.57
N PHE A 162 -11.07 -6.52 -4.28
CA PHE A 162 -12.27 -6.74 -5.10
C PHE A 162 -13.52 -6.09 -4.48
N CYS A 163 -13.49 -5.75 -3.19
CA CYS A 163 -14.54 -5.00 -2.50
C CYS A 163 -14.24 -3.51 -2.59
N ASP A 164 -15.29 -2.68 -2.67
CA ASP A 164 -15.26 -1.21 -2.60
C ASP A 164 -15.92 -0.73 -1.29
N ASP A 165 -15.79 -1.52 -0.23
CA ASP A 165 -16.36 -1.19 1.08
C ASP A 165 -15.50 -0.18 1.86
N GLY A 166 -14.29 0.13 1.39
CA GLY A 166 -13.36 1.05 2.02
C GLY A 166 -12.75 0.50 3.32
N THR A 167 -12.99 -0.77 3.66
CA THR A 167 -12.54 -1.36 4.92
C THR A 167 -11.03 -1.60 4.86
N ILE A 168 -10.30 -0.97 5.78
CA ILE A 168 -8.86 -1.19 5.95
C ILE A 168 -8.62 -2.05 7.20
N TYR A 169 -7.93 -3.16 6.98
CA TYR A 169 -7.55 -4.10 8.03
C TYR A 169 -6.13 -3.83 8.50
N HIS A 170 -5.93 -3.84 9.81
CA HIS A 170 -4.67 -3.59 10.47
C HIS A 170 -4.14 -4.87 11.11
N ILE A 171 -2.83 -5.12 10.92
CA ILE A 171 -2.10 -6.18 11.61
C ILE A 171 -0.83 -5.59 12.19
N ARG A 172 -0.59 -5.79 13.48
CA ARG A 172 0.69 -5.43 14.12
C ARG A 172 1.65 -6.61 14.14
N GLY A 173 2.79 -6.44 13.49
CA GLY A 173 3.86 -7.43 13.43
C GLY A 173 3.41 -8.74 12.81
N LYS A 174 3.38 -9.79 13.64
CA LYS A 174 3.00 -11.16 13.26
C LYS A 174 1.71 -11.63 13.93
N ASP A 175 0.96 -10.73 14.55
CA ASP A 175 -0.25 -11.05 15.31
C ASP A 175 -1.50 -11.08 14.41
N VAL A 176 -1.54 -12.06 13.50
CA VAL A 176 -2.62 -12.20 12.50
C VAL A 176 -3.99 -12.41 13.15
N GLU A 177 -4.04 -13.13 14.27
CA GLU A 177 -5.30 -13.49 14.93
C GLU A 177 -5.96 -12.31 15.64
N ASN A 178 -5.18 -11.26 15.93
CA ASN A 178 -5.65 -10.00 16.50
C ASN A 178 -5.73 -8.90 15.42
N MET A 179 -6.15 -9.27 14.22
CA MET A 179 -6.44 -8.30 13.16
C MET A 179 -7.55 -7.35 13.60
N ARG A 180 -7.40 -6.09 13.20
CA ARG A 180 -8.28 -4.98 13.59
C ARG A 180 -8.76 -4.23 12.35
N ILE A 181 -9.76 -3.38 12.51
CA ILE A 181 -10.26 -2.49 11.45
C ILE A 181 -9.85 -1.06 11.79
N LEU A 182 -9.40 -0.30 10.79
CA LEU A 182 -9.11 1.13 10.92
C LEU A 182 -10.44 1.89 10.94
N ALA A 183 -10.78 2.52 12.06
CA ALA A 183 -12.04 3.24 12.26
C ALA A 183 -12.03 4.63 11.59
N ASP A 184 -10.88 5.32 11.62
CA ASP A 184 -10.63 6.55 10.86
C ASP A 184 -9.41 6.35 9.94
N PRO A 185 -9.60 5.75 8.76
CA PRO A 185 -8.48 5.42 7.89
C PRO A 185 -7.81 6.65 7.28
N VAL A 186 -8.56 7.71 7.00
CA VAL A 186 -8.02 8.91 6.35
C VAL A 186 -7.10 9.64 7.30
N GLU A 187 -7.57 9.96 8.50
CA GLU A 187 -6.77 10.67 9.50
C GLU A 187 -5.53 9.86 9.90
N ALA A 188 -5.69 8.55 10.14
CA ALA A 188 -4.59 7.69 10.57
C ALA A 188 -3.46 7.61 9.54
N ILE A 189 -3.78 7.52 8.25
CA ILE A 189 -2.78 7.44 7.17
C ILE A 189 -2.11 8.79 6.95
N ASP A 190 -2.87 9.88 6.98
CA ASP A 190 -2.32 11.23 6.85
C ASP A 190 -1.33 11.54 7.99
N LEU A 191 -1.72 11.26 9.24
CA LEU A 191 -0.86 11.46 10.41
C LEU A 191 0.39 10.56 10.36
N TYR A 192 0.26 9.32 9.87
CA TYR A 192 1.41 8.45 9.66
C TYR A 192 2.37 9.03 8.60
N CYS A 193 1.85 9.45 7.45
CA CYS A 193 2.66 10.05 6.39
C CYS A 193 3.34 11.34 6.88
N GLU A 194 2.62 12.20 7.59
CA GLU A 194 3.16 13.41 8.21
C GLU A 194 4.27 13.08 9.21
N HIS A 195 4.07 12.08 10.07
CA HIS A 195 5.06 11.60 11.05
C HIS A 195 6.37 11.20 10.36
N VAL A 196 6.26 10.39 9.31
CA VAL A 196 7.43 9.88 8.59
C VAL A 196 8.12 10.98 7.79
N LEU A 197 7.36 11.78 7.03
CA LEU A 197 7.91 12.84 6.17
C LEU A 197 8.53 13.98 6.98
N SER A 198 7.95 14.32 8.12
CA SER A 198 8.48 15.35 9.03
C SER A 198 9.59 14.82 9.95
N ARG A 199 9.90 13.51 9.87
CA ARG A 199 10.88 12.84 10.72
C ARG A 199 10.63 13.07 12.21
N LYS A 200 9.36 13.04 12.62
CA LYS A 200 8.97 13.19 14.03
C LYS A 200 9.67 12.12 14.86
N GLU A 201 10.14 12.51 16.05
CA GLU A 201 10.78 11.56 16.98
C GLU A 201 9.77 10.53 17.50
N GLY A 202 10.28 9.36 17.87
CA GLY A 202 9.48 8.24 18.35
C GLY A 202 8.81 7.41 17.25
N SER A 203 8.05 6.41 17.68
CA SER A 203 7.34 5.47 16.79
C SER A 203 5.88 5.88 16.62
N PHE A 204 5.36 5.77 15.39
CA PHE A 204 3.94 5.91 15.11
C PHE A 204 3.23 4.57 15.33
N SER A 205 2.01 4.58 15.88
CA SER A 205 1.17 3.39 15.95
C SER A 205 -0.23 3.68 15.43
N PHE A 206 -0.77 2.75 14.63
CA PHE A 206 -2.15 2.83 14.16
C PHE A 206 -3.15 2.34 15.20
N LEU A 207 -2.71 1.66 16.28
CA LEU A 207 -3.60 1.08 17.28
C LEU A 207 -4.68 2.04 17.84
N PRO A 208 -4.39 3.33 18.14
CA PRO A 208 -5.41 4.28 18.61
C PRO A 208 -6.56 4.52 17.62
N PHE A 209 -6.34 4.26 16.34
CA PHE A 209 -7.30 4.44 15.25
C PHE A 209 -8.01 3.14 14.88
N THR A 210 -7.88 2.08 15.69
CA THR A 210 -8.36 0.74 15.35
C THR A 210 -9.40 0.20 16.31
N GLU A 211 -10.35 -0.53 15.76
CA GLU A 211 -11.35 -1.32 16.50
C GLU A 211 -11.17 -2.82 16.25
N ALA A 212 -11.66 -3.64 17.18
CA ALA A 212 -11.63 -5.08 17.00
C ALA A 212 -12.53 -5.48 15.83
N MET A 213 -12.14 -6.50 15.06
CA MET A 213 -13.03 -7.11 14.09
C MET A 213 -14.28 -7.65 14.82
N SER A 214 -15.46 -7.26 14.33
CA SER A 214 -16.75 -7.75 14.83
C SER A 214 -17.09 -9.15 14.33
#